data_AF-A0A975CNE6-F1
#
_entry.id   AF-A0A975CNE6-F1
#
_cell.length_a   1.000
_cell.length_b   1.000
_cell.length_c   1.000
_cell.angle_alpha   90.00
_cell.angle_beta   90.00
_cell.angle_gamma   90.00
#
_symmetry.space_group_name_H-M   'P 1'
#
loop_
_entity.id
_entity.type
_entity.pdbx_description
1 polymer ?
#
loop_
_entity_poly.entity_id
_entity_poly.type
_entity_poly.pdbx_seq_one_letter_code
_entity_poly.pdbx_strand_id
1 'polypeptide(L)'
;MKKLTLILLVVCTLTSCGILIPFPESKKYPTTTFYVKNNSEKTVNFQSTVLKRSTNGPYEVTVPFSVQPKDSVLARKAMFKRDGENPQNWFTKFIIFPVDGININDPNKSENWKKWINNENRPCYTFIIAE
;
A
#
# COMPACT_ATOMS: atom_id res chain seq x y z
N MET A 1 31.85 -9.97 -54.37
CA MET A 1 31.44 -8.90 -53.41
C MET A 1 29.93 -8.71 -53.25
N LYS A 2 29.05 -9.54 -53.84
CA LYS A 2 27.57 -9.39 -53.69
C LYS A 2 26.93 -10.35 -52.67
N LYS A 3 27.65 -11.40 -52.24
CA LYS A 3 27.15 -12.39 -51.26
C LYS A 3 27.43 -12.00 -49.80
N LEU A 4 28.44 -11.14 -49.57
CA LEU A 4 28.81 -10.70 -48.22
C LEU A 4 27.86 -9.61 -47.68
N THR A 5 27.35 -8.76 -48.58
CA THR A 5 26.41 -7.68 -48.24
C THR A 5 25.01 -8.18 -47.89
N LEU A 6 24.60 -9.34 -48.43
CA LEU A 6 23.29 -9.93 -48.14
C LEU A 6 23.23 -10.52 -46.72
N ILE A 7 24.34 -11.07 -46.23
CA ILE A 7 24.43 -11.68 -44.89
C ILE A 7 24.37 -10.59 -43.79
N LEU A 8 24.98 -9.43 -44.05
CA LEU A 8 24.98 -8.31 -43.09
C LEU A 8 23.58 -7.70 -42.91
N LEU A 9 22.76 -7.67 -43.96
CA LEU A 9 21.41 -7.08 -43.90
C LEU A 9 20.42 -7.96 -43.10
N VAL A 10 20.55 -9.29 -43.18
CA VAL A 10 19.67 -10.25 -42.48
C VAL A 10 19.95 -10.28 -40.97
N VAL A 11 21.20 -10.06 -40.55
CA VAL A 11 21.57 -9.99 -39.13
C VAL A 11 21.02 -8.72 -38.46
N CYS A 12 20.90 -7.61 -39.21
CA CYS A 12 20.32 -6.36 -38.69
C CYS A 12 18.78 -6.37 -38.62
N THR A 13 18.09 -7.21 -39.39
CA THR A 13 16.62 -7.29 -39.36
C THR A 13 16.08 -8.29 -38.33
N LEU A 14 16.88 -9.28 -37.91
CA LEU A 14 16.48 -10.27 -36.88
C LEU A 14 16.70 -9.76 -35.44
N THR A 15 17.48 -8.71 -35.24
CA THR A 15 17.70 -8.07 -33.94
C THR A 15 16.71 -6.94 -33.63
N SER A 16 15.80 -6.62 -34.56
CA SER A 16 14.79 -5.56 -34.40
C SER A 16 13.69 -5.87 -33.37
N CYS A 17 13.52 -7.12 -32.93
CA CYS A 17 12.44 -7.50 -32.01
C CYS A 17 12.89 -8.34 -30.79
N GLY A 18 14.19 -8.52 -30.57
CA GLY A 18 14.65 -9.38 -29.48
C GLY A 18 16.02 -8.99 -28.96
N ILE A 19 16.05 -8.57 -27.70
CA ILE A 19 17.21 -8.64 -26.81
C ILE A 19 18.27 -7.55 -27.05
N LEU A 20 18.02 -6.29 -26.66
CA LEU A 20 19.11 -5.32 -26.35
C LEU A 20 18.71 -4.22 -25.35
N ILE A 21 17.84 -4.51 -24.38
CA ILE A 21 17.77 -3.71 -23.15
C ILE A 21 17.63 -4.73 -22.02
N PRO A 22 18.50 -4.72 -20.98
CA PRO A 22 18.14 -5.38 -19.74
C PRO A 22 16.85 -4.68 -19.30
N PHE A 23 15.71 -5.32 -19.51
CA PHE A 23 14.47 -4.88 -18.88
C PHE A 23 14.85 -4.66 -17.42
N PRO A 24 14.78 -3.43 -16.90
CA PRO A 24 15.08 -3.22 -15.50
C PRO A 24 14.16 -4.19 -14.78
N GLU A 25 14.76 -5.13 -14.03
CA GLU A 25 14.01 -6.10 -13.23
C GLU A 25 12.82 -5.35 -12.68
N SER A 26 11.61 -5.77 -13.05
CA SER A 26 10.38 -5.09 -12.70
C SER A 26 10.50 -4.73 -11.23
N LYS A 27 10.75 -3.46 -10.91
CA LYS A 27 11.08 -3.04 -9.54
C LYS A 27 9.91 -3.55 -8.70
N LYS A 28 10.11 -4.64 -7.95
CA LYS A 28 9.05 -5.23 -7.14
C LYS A 28 8.86 -4.24 -6.02
N TYR A 29 7.88 -3.38 -6.20
CA TYR A 29 7.57 -2.34 -5.24
C TYR A 29 7.21 -3.01 -3.90
N PRO A 30 7.86 -2.61 -2.80
CA PRO A 30 7.62 -3.25 -1.51
C PRO A 30 6.15 -3.07 -1.11
N THR A 31 5.54 -4.14 -0.61
CA THR A 31 4.17 -4.09 -0.09
C THR A 31 4.17 -3.31 1.21
N THR A 32 3.34 -2.27 1.31
CA THR A 32 3.13 -1.49 2.52
C THR A 32 1.97 -2.08 3.32
N THR A 33 2.15 -2.24 4.64
CA THR A 33 1.11 -2.78 5.54
C THR A 33 0.68 -1.73 6.55
N PHE A 34 -0.62 -1.66 6.83
CA PHE A 34 -1.22 -0.72 7.76
C PHE A 34 -1.94 -1.48 8.87
N TYR A 35 -1.56 -1.17 10.10
CA TYR A 35 -2.15 -1.68 11.33
C TYR A 35 -2.89 -0.57 12.05
N VAL A 36 -3.92 -0.96 12.78
CA VAL A 36 -4.65 -0.09 13.71
C VAL A 36 -4.54 -0.74 15.09
N LYS A 37 -3.95 -0.02 16.04
CA LYS A 37 -3.68 -0.49 17.39
C LYS A 37 -4.54 0.27 18.39
N ASN A 38 -5.12 -0.48 19.33
CA ASN A 38 -5.88 0.05 20.44
C ASN A 38 -5.05 -0.10 21.73
N ASN A 39 -4.62 1.02 22.32
CA ASN A 39 -3.92 1.01 23.59
C ASN A 39 -4.86 1.19 24.79
N SER A 40 -6.16 1.42 24.57
CA SER A 40 -7.14 1.60 25.65
C SER A 40 -7.58 0.26 26.26
N GLU A 41 -8.41 0.34 27.32
CA GLU A 41 -9.01 -0.80 28.01
C GLU A 41 -10.37 -1.25 27.43
N LYS A 42 -10.87 -0.56 26.38
CA LYS A 42 -12.18 -0.84 25.78
C LYS A 42 -12.04 -1.20 24.31
N THR A 43 -12.91 -2.08 23.82
CA THR A 43 -12.97 -2.40 22.39
C THR A 43 -13.35 -1.16 21.58
N VAL A 44 -12.63 -0.88 20.50
CA VAL A 44 -12.91 0.23 19.59
C VAL A 44 -13.29 -0.29 18.23
N ASN A 45 -14.41 0.19 17.70
CA ASN A 45 -14.90 -0.16 16.38
C ASN A 45 -14.60 0.97 15.40
N PHE A 46 -14.22 0.62 14.18
CA PHE A 46 -14.04 1.59 13.11
C PHE A 46 -14.35 0.99 11.73
N GLN A 47 -14.52 1.84 10.74
CA GLN A 47 -14.61 1.48 9.34
C GLN A 47 -13.51 2.20 8.57
N SER A 48 -12.86 1.49 7.67
CA SER A 48 -11.93 2.12 6.73
C SER A 48 -12.41 1.90 5.30
N THR A 49 -12.30 2.96 4.50
CA THR A 49 -12.71 2.96 3.10
C THR A 49 -11.50 3.20 2.21
N VAL A 50 -11.43 2.44 1.13
CA VAL A 50 -10.32 2.48 0.18
C VAL A 50 -10.83 2.57 -1.24
N LEU A 51 -10.17 3.37 -2.07
CA LEU A 51 -10.41 3.37 -3.51
C LEU A 51 -9.72 2.18 -4.16
N LYS A 52 -10.50 1.29 -4.79
CA LYS A 52 -10.01 0.22 -5.67
C LYS A 52 -10.29 0.59 -7.12
N ARG A 53 -9.62 -0.09 -8.06
CA ARG A 53 -9.83 0.07 -9.50
C ARG A 53 -10.25 -1.27 -10.09
N SER A 54 -11.27 -1.26 -10.94
CA SER A 54 -11.71 -2.38 -11.77
C SER A 54 -11.68 -1.96 -13.25
N THR A 55 -12.00 -2.89 -14.15
CA THR A 55 -12.22 -2.59 -15.58
C THR A 55 -13.32 -1.55 -15.80
N ASN A 56 -14.27 -1.44 -14.86
CA ASN A 56 -15.41 -0.52 -14.94
C ASN A 56 -15.12 0.83 -14.24
N GLY A 57 -13.88 1.09 -13.84
CA GLY A 57 -13.46 2.31 -13.19
C GLY A 57 -13.20 2.18 -11.68
N PRO A 58 -12.92 3.31 -11.02
CA PRO A 58 -12.65 3.35 -9.59
C PRO A 58 -13.93 3.19 -8.76
N TYR A 59 -13.82 2.48 -7.64
CA TYR A 59 -14.94 2.27 -6.71
C TYR A 59 -14.43 2.22 -5.27
N GLU A 60 -15.26 2.65 -4.33
CA GLU A 60 -14.95 2.60 -2.90
C GLU A 60 -15.26 1.22 -2.32
N VAL A 61 -14.40 0.75 -1.41
CA VAL A 61 -14.63 -0.44 -0.60
C VAL A 61 -14.49 -0.06 0.86
N THR A 62 -15.57 -0.19 1.62
CA THR A 62 -15.59 0.02 3.07
C THR A 62 -15.54 -1.32 3.79
N VAL A 63 -14.64 -1.43 4.78
CA VAL A 63 -14.50 -2.63 5.60
C VAL A 63 -14.62 -2.24 7.08
N PRO A 64 -15.49 -2.89 7.86
CA PRO A 64 -15.61 -2.70 9.30
C PRO A 64 -14.57 -3.52 10.06
N PHE A 65 -14.12 -3.00 11.19
CA PHE A 65 -13.15 -3.62 12.08
C PHE A 65 -13.54 -3.39 13.54
N SER A 66 -13.13 -4.33 14.39
CA SER A 66 -13.20 -4.23 15.84
C SER A 66 -11.80 -4.51 16.40
N VAL A 67 -11.27 -3.60 17.22
CA VAL A 67 -9.94 -3.73 17.82
C VAL A 67 -10.10 -3.93 19.31
N GLN A 68 -9.73 -5.12 19.78
CA GLN A 68 -9.81 -5.46 21.19
C GLN A 68 -8.84 -4.61 22.03
N PRO A 69 -9.08 -4.49 23.35
CA PRO A 69 -8.17 -3.81 24.25
C PRO A 69 -6.74 -4.34 24.12
N LYS A 70 -5.77 -3.42 24.08
CA LYS A 70 -4.32 -3.72 23.97
C LYS A 70 -3.91 -4.52 22.73
N ASP A 71 -4.78 -4.63 21.72
CA ASP A 71 -4.53 -5.41 20.50
C ASP A 71 -4.39 -4.53 19.25
N SER A 72 -4.06 -5.15 18.12
CA SER A 72 -3.98 -4.50 16.81
C SER A 72 -4.57 -5.36 15.70
N VAL A 73 -5.17 -4.70 14.71
CA VAL A 73 -5.71 -5.36 13.51
C VAL A 73 -4.98 -4.88 12.26
N LEU A 74 -4.90 -5.75 11.26
CA LEU A 74 -4.43 -5.38 9.92
C LEU A 74 -5.58 -4.71 9.17
N ALA A 75 -5.47 -3.40 8.94
CA ALA A 75 -6.48 -2.62 8.24
C ALA A 75 -6.28 -2.63 6.72
N ARG A 76 -5.02 -2.68 6.25
CA ARG A 76 -4.72 -2.67 4.81
C ARG A 76 -3.37 -3.29 4.48
N LYS A 77 -3.30 -3.95 3.32
CA LYS A 77 -2.05 -4.24 2.59
C LYS A 77 -2.15 -3.69 1.18
N ALA A 78 -1.14 -2.98 0.71
CA ALA A 78 -1.13 -2.43 -0.64
C ALA A 78 0.29 -2.30 -1.20
N MET A 79 0.43 -2.47 -2.51
CA MET A 79 1.67 -2.16 -3.23
C MET A 79 1.82 -0.64 -3.43
N PHE A 80 3.05 -0.19 -3.61
CA PHE A 80 3.46 1.22 -3.69
C PHE A 80 2.50 2.12 -4.48
N LYS A 81 2.15 3.25 -3.87
CA LYS A 81 1.56 4.42 -4.51
C LYS A 81 2.61 5.54 -4.53
N ARG A 82 2.55 6.39 -5.56
CA ARG A 82 3.42 7.57 -5.74
C ARG A 82 3.50 8.45 -4.48
N ASP A 83 2.40 8.57 -3.73
CA ASP A 83 2.29 9.38 -2.50
C ASP A 83 2.38 8.52 -1.22
N GLY A 84 3.12 7.41 -1.29
CA GLY A 84 3.08 6.35 -0.29
C GLY A 84 3.68 6.69 1.08
N GLU A 85 4.31 7.84 1.22
CA GLU A 85 4.96 8.28 2.46
C GLU A 85 3.99 8.82 3.50
N ASN A 86 2.80 9.28 3.08
CA ASN A 86 1.78 9.83 3.97
C ASN A 86 0.68 8.78 4.26
N PRO A 87 0.73 8.08 5.42
CA PRO A 87 -0.20 6.98 5.72
C PRO A 87 -1.67 7.39 5.73
N GLN A 88 -1.98 8.63 6.12
CA GLN A 88 -3.33 9.18 6.14
C GLN A 88 -3.99 9.25 4.75
N ASN A 89 -3.20 9.39 3.67
CA ASN A 89 -3.71 9.49 2.30
C ASN A 89 -4.05 8.13 1.67
N TRP A 90 -3.82 7.02 2.39
CA TRP A 90 -4.10 5.68 1.89
C TRP A 90 -5.55 5.25 2.09
N PHE A 91 -6.32 5.97 2.88
CA PHE A 91 -7.73 5.72 3.14
C PHE A 91 -8.54 6.89 2.61
N THR A 92 -9.66 6.62 1.92
CA THR A 92 -10.56 7.70 1.47
C THR A 92 -11.47 8.17 2.60
N LYS A 93 -11.86 7.25 3.49
CA LYS A 93 -12.62 7.54 4.70
C LYS A 93 -12.14 6.64 5.83
N PHE A 94 -12.12 7.18 7.03
CA PHE A 94 -11.79 6.43 8.25
C PHE A 94 -12.75 6.90 9.34
N ILE A 95 -13.76 6.08 9.63
CA ILE A 95 -14.85 6.43 10.55
C ILE A 95 -14.64 5.64 11.84
N ILE A 96 -14.43 6.33 12.95
CA ILE A 96 -14.27 5.73 14.27
C ILE A 96 -15.57 5.90 15.03
N PHE A 97 -16.10 4.82 15.59
CA PHE A 97 -17.27 4.91 16.46
C PHE A 97 -16.81 5.33 17.86
N PRO A 98 -17.33 6.44 18.40
CA PRO A 98 -16.90 6.96 19.69
C PRO A 98 -17.23 5.95 20.80
N VAL A 99 -16.35 5.90 21.79
CA VAL A 99 -16.51 5.08 22.99
C VAL A 99 -16.29 5.99 24.19
N ASP A 100 -17.22 5.97 25.14
CA ASP A 100 -17.18 6.87 26.29
C ASP A 100 -15.96 6.61 27.19
N GLY A 101 -15.30 7.68 27.60
CA GLY A 101 -14.21 7.64 28.58
C GLY A 101 -12.86 7.13 28.04
N ILE A 102 -12.66 7.09 26.72
CA ILE A 102 -11.35 6.87 26.10
C ILE A 102 -11.04 8.00 25.10
N ASN A 103 -9.76 8.36 24.97
CA ASN A 103 -9.36 9.38 24.01
C ASN A 103 -9.20 8.75 22.63
N ILE A 104 -9.92 9.27 21.63
CA ILE A 104 -9.84 8.80 20.24
C ILE A 104 -8.93 9.72 19.44
N ASN A 105 -7.92 9.14 18.80
CA ASN A 105 -6.99 9.87 17.96
C ASN A 105 -7.56 10.10 16.55
N ASP A 106 -7.16 11.21 15.93
CA ASP A 106 -7.57 11.56 14.56
C ASP A 106 -6.70 10.83 13.53
N PRO A 107 -7.26 9.98 12.65
CA PRO A 107 -6.51 9.26 11.63
C PRO A 107 -5.93 10.16 10.53
N ASN A 108 -6.37 11.42 10.41
CA ASN A 108 -5.87 12.36 9.41
C ASN A 108 -4.58 13.08 9.86
N LYS A 109 -4.21 12.99 11.15
CA LYS A 109 -2.98 13.57 11.67
C LYS A 109 -1.84 12.58 11.56
N SER A 110 -0.76 12.97 10.87
CA SER A 110 0.41 12.12 10.64
C SER A 110 1.11 11.70 11.94
N GLU A 111 1.06 12.53 12.99
CA GLU A 111 1.63 12.26 14.31
C GLU A 111 1.05 11.01 14.99
N ASN A 112 -0.20 10.63 14.65
CA ASN A 112 -0.86 9.44 15.18
C ASN A 112 -0.45 8.14 14.46
N TRP A 113 0.40 8.26 13.44
CA TRP A 113 0.92 7.14 12.66
C TRP A 113 2.41 6.91 12.92
N LYS A 114 2.76 5.69 13.32
CA LYS A 114 4.15 5.29 13.51
C LYS A 114 4.61 4.43 12.35
N LYS A 115 5.64 4.89 11.64
CA LYS A 115 6.31 4.12 10.57
C LYS A 115 7.37 3.21 11.17
N TRP A 116 7.48 1.99 10.64
CA TRP A 116 8.53 1.04 10.99
C TRP A 116 8.78 0.09 9.81
N ILE A 117 9.85 -0.70 9.87
CA ILE A 117 10.23 -1.68 8.85
C ILE A 117 10.11 -3.09 9.46
N ASN A 118 9.46 -4.01 8.75
CA ASN A 118 9.34 -5.38 9.22
C ASN A 118 10.59 -6.24 8.89
N ASN A 119 10.59 -7.49 9.36
CA ASN A 119 11.69 -8.43 9.15
C ASN A 119 11.98 -8.74 7.66
N GLU A 120 11.03 -8.47 6.77
CA GLU A 120 11.16 -8.64 5.31
C GLU A 120 11.60 -7.34 4.60
N ASN A 121 12.07 -6.35 5.36
CA ASN A 121 12.46 -5.02 4.88
C ASN A 121 11.32 -4.27 4.16
N ARG A 122 10.07 -4.46 4.60
CA ARG A 122 8.87 -3.81 4.04
C ARG A 122 8.34 -2.72 4.98
N PRO A 123 7.86 -1.60 4.43
CA PRO A 123 7.31 -0.51 5.23
C PRO A 123 5.98 -0.91 5.87
N CYS A 124 5.87 -0.59 7.15
CA CYS A 124 4.67 -0.77 7.95
C CYS A 124 4.31 0.55 8.63
N TYR A 125 3.01 0.81 8.77
CA TYR A 125 2.47 1.94 9.50
C TYR A 125 1.47 1.45 10.54
N THR A 126 1.56 1.98 11.75
CA THR A 126 0.62 1.69 12.84
C THR A 126 -0.08 2.97 13.26
N PHE A 127 -1.39 3.02 13.11
CA PHE A 127 -2.24 4.07 13.68
C PHE A 127 -2.65 3.68 15.10
N ILE A 128 -2.40 4.54 16.08
CA ILE A 128 -2.90 4.35 17.45
C ILE A 128 -4.29 4.97 17.51
N ILE A 129 -5.34 4.15 17.52
CA ILE A 129 -6.73 4.62 17.45
C ILE A 129 -7.23 5.22 18.76
N ALA A 130 -6.79 4.66 19.89
CA ALA A 130 -7.22 5.07 21.22
C ALA A 130 -6.15 4.76 22.27
N GLU A 131 -6.13 5.55 23.33
CA GLU A 131 -5.30 5.42 24.53
C GLU A 131 -6.14 5.52 25.81
#